data_AF-A0A8W8J7J6-F1
#
_entry.id   AF-A0A8W8J7J6-F1
#
_cell.length_a   1.000
_cell.length_b   1.000
_cell.length_c   1.000
_cell.angle_alpha   90.00
_cell.angle_beta   90.00
_cell.angle_gamma   90.00
#
_symmetry.space_group_name_H-M   'P 1'
#
loop_
_entity.id
_entity.type
_entity.pdbx_description
1 polymer ?
#
loop_
_entity_poly.entity_id
_entity_poly.type
_entity_poly.pdbx_seq_one_letter_code
_entity_poly.pdbx_strand_id
1 'polypeptide(L)'
;TLAPGLHVQAVRVTKPKIPEVIRKNYEAMEAEKTKLLISIQKQKVVEKEAETERKKAVIEAEKKAQVSKIEWEQKITEKESQKKISQIEDDTHVAKEKAKADAEFYKVQKEIEANSKKLSKEFLELAKYQAIAQNTKIYFGDNIPSMFMDPLITAAASAVREEKDQKKA
;
A
#
# COMPACT_ATOMS: atom_id res chain seq x y z
N THR A 1 -65.08 55.78 72.73
CA THR A 1 -63.99 56.21 73.62
C THR A 1 -64.29 55.70 75.02
N LEU A 2 -63.37 54.94 75.62
CA LEU A 2 -63.56 54.22 76.89
C LEU A 2 -63.32 55.17 78.08
N ALA A 3 -64.08 55.00 79.17
CA ALA A 3 -64.05 55.91 80.32
C ALA A 3 -62.67 55.96 81.04
N PRO A 4 -62.29 57.10 81.65
CA PRO A 4 -60.98 57.28 82.27
C PRO A 4 -60.85 56.38 83.52
N GLY A 5 -59.89 55.45 83.51
CA GLY A 5 -59.56 54.58 84.65
C GLY A 5 -59.28 53.11 84.32
N LEU A 6 -59.68 52.62 83.13
CA LEU A 6 -59.36 51.25 82.67
C LEU A 6 -58.13 51.23 81.77
N HIS A 7 -57.15 50.38 82.09
CA HIS A 7 -55.97 50.11 81.26
C HIS A 7 -56.10 48.73 80.62
N VAL A 8 -56.06 48.68 79.28
CA VAL A 8 -56.08 47.42 78.53
C VAL A 8 -54.68 46.82 78.57
N GLN A 9 -54.52 45.68 79.25
CA GLN A 9 -53.21 45.04 79.40
C GLN A 9 -52.83 44.18 78.18
N ALA A 10 -53.79 43.49 77.59
CA ALA A 10 -53.61 42.77 76.32
C ALA A 10 -54.97 42.52 75.64
N VAL A 11 -55.01 42.67 74.31
CA VAL A 11 -56.16 42.28 73.49
C VAL A 11 -55.79 41.00 72.76
N ARG A 12 -56.49 39.90 73.07
CA ARG A 12 -56.40 38.68 72.26
C ARG A 12 -57.57 38.68 71.29
N VAL A 13 -57.25 38.56 70.01
CA VAL A 13 -58.25 38.39 68.96
C VAL A 13 -58.37 36.89 68.68
N THR A 14 -59.59 36.40 68.53
CA THR A 14 -59.82 35.03 68.06
C THR A 14 -59.55 34.94 66.57
N LYS A 15 -59.05 33.79 66.10
CA LYS A 15 -58.87 33.58 64.66
C LYS A 15 -60.25 33.64 63.99
N PRO A 16 -60.48 34.56 63.04
CA PRO A 16 -61.75 34.65 62.36
C PRO A 16 -62.03 33.34 61.62
N LYS A 17 -63.24 32.79 61.79
CA LYS A 17 -63.64 31.55 61.12
C LYS A 17 -64.04 31.89 59.69
N ILE A 18 -63.19 31.52 58.73
CA ILE A 18 -63.48 31.74 57.31
C ILE A 18 -64.63 30.80 56.89
N PRO A 19 -65.72 31.33 56.32
CA PRO A 19 -66.81 30.51 55.80
C PRO A 19 -66.31 29.51 54.74
N GLU A 20 -66.85 28.29 54.73
CA GLU A 20 -66.37 27.21 53.85
C GLU A 20 -66.45 27.55 52.36
N VAL A 21 -67.41 28.39 51.96
CA VAL A 21 -67.59 28.84 50.57
C VAL A 21 -66.37 29.61 50.08
N ILE A 22 -65.83 30.52 50.90
CA ILE A 22 -64.66 31.34 50.54
C ILE A 22 -63.40 30.47 50.47
N ARG A 23 -63.29 29.49 51.38
CA ARG A 23 -62.17 28.53 51.38
C ARG A 23 -62.11 27.71 50.10
N LYS A 24 -63.24 27.12 49.68
CA LYS A 24 -63.32 26.31 48.44
C LYS A 24 -63.00 27.13 47.19
N ASN A 25 -63.48 28.39 47.12
CA ASN A 25 -63.19 29.27 45.98
C ASN A 25 -61.70 29.66 45.91
N TYR A 26 -61.08 29.94 47.05
CA TYR A 26 -59.64 30.23 47.12
C TYR A 26 -58.79 29.01 46.72
N GLU A 27 -59.15 27.82 47.21
CA GLU A 27 -58.49 26.57 46.86
C GLU A 27 -58.59 26.27 45.35
N ALA A 28 -59.77 26.48 44.74
CA ALA A 28 -59.96 26.31 43.29
C ALA A 28 -59.13 27.32 42.47
N MET A 29 -59.12 28.59 42.88
CA MET A 29 -58.36 29.64 42.20
C MET A 29 -56.85 29.37 42.22
N GLU A 30 -56.31 28.96 43.37
CA GLU A 30 -54.87 28.66 43.48
C GLU A 30 -54.50 27.38 42.70
N ALA A 31 -55.39 26.40 42.62
CA ALA A 31 -55.20 25.21 41.77
C ALA A 31 -55.14 25.58 40.27
N GLU A 32 -56.04 26.43 39.80
CA GLU A 32 -56.05 26.92 38.41
C GLU A 32 -54.82 27.76 38.08
N LYS A 33 -54.44 28.67 38.99
CA LYS A 33 -53.23 29.50 38.85
C LYS A 33 -51.98 28.64 38.77
N THR A 34 -51.87 27.63 39.62
CA THR A 34 -50.75 26.68 39.57
C THR A 34 -50.74 25.89 38.27
N LYS A 35 -51.91 25.43 37.81
CA LYS A 35 -52.05 24.71 36.52
C LYS A 35 -51.63 25.57 35.33
N LEU A 36 -52.00 26.85 35.33
CA LEU A 36 -51.61 27.82 34.31
C LEU A 36 -50.09 28.05 34.31
N LEU A 37 -49.48 28.19 35.48
CA LEU A 37 -48.03 28.33 35.58
C LEU A 37 -47.32 27.08 35.06
N ILE A 38 -47.81 25.90 35.40
CA ILE A 38 -47.26 24.63 34.91
C ILE A 38 -47.38 24.54 33.39
N SER A 39 -48.53 24.90 32.80
CA SER A 39 -48.71 24.82 31.34
C SER A 39 -47.77 25.78 30.60
N ILE A 40 -47.59 27.00 31.10
CA ILE A 40 -46.65 27.99 30.54
C ILE A 40 -45.22 27.48 30.61
N GLN A 41 -44.79 26.90 31.74
CA GLN A 41 -43.44 26.34 31.86
C GLN A 41 -43.25 25.13 30.92
N LYS A 42 -44.27 24.28 30.79
CA LYS A 42 -44.22 23.13 29.89
C LYS A 42 -44.10 23.57 28.43
N GLN A 43 -44.83 24.61 28.02
CA GLN A 43 -44.71 25.21 26.69
C GLN A 43 -43.28 25.71 26.43
N LYS A 44 -42.70 26.44 27.39
CA LYS A 44 -41.31 26.93 27.28
C LYS A 44 -40.28 25.82 27.19
N VAL A 45 -40.48 24.69 27.87
CA VAL A 45 -39.60 23.52 27.77
C VAL A 45 -39.69 22.92 26.38
N VAL A 46 -40.90 22.70 25.86
CA VAL A 46 -41.12 22.15 24.51
C VAL A 46 -40.50 23.04 23.44
N GLU A 47 -40.65 24.36 23.52
CA GLU A 47 -40.02 25.31 22.60
C GLU A 47 -38.49 25.18 22.61
N LYS A 48 -37.88 25.14 23.81
CA LYS A 48 -36.42 25.00 23.95
C LYS A 48 -35.91 23.63 23.52
N GLU A 49 -36.65 22.57 23.77
CA GLU A 49 -36.32 21.22 23.31
C GLU A 49 -36.35 21.16 21.79
N ALA A 50 -37.38 21.71 21.15
CA ALA A 50 -37.47 21.78 19.69
C ALA A 50 -36.31 22.59 19.07
N GLU A 51 -35.92 23.71 19.68
CA GLU A 51 -34.73 24.46 19.25
C GLU A 51 -33.43 23.66 19.42
N THR A 52 -33.32 22.92 20.53
CA THR A 52 -32.16 22.08 20.82
C THR A 52 -32.06 20.92 19.84
N GLU A 53 -33.17 20.28 19.51
CA GLU A 53 -33.24 19.21 18.50
C GLU A 53 -32.86 19.71 17.12
N ARG A 54 -33.35 20.89 16.71
CA ARG A 54 -32.95 21.51 15.44
C ARG A 54 -31.43 21.76 15.38
N LYS A 55 -30.86 22.36 16.42
CA LYS A 55 -29.41 22.60 16.50
C LYS A 55 -28.62 21.29 16.48
N LYS A 56 -29.09 20.28 17.22
CA LYS A 56 -28.47 18.96 17.24
C LYS A 56 -28.49 18.30 15.86
N ALA A 57 -29.60 18.38 15.13
CA ALA A 57 -29.72 17.85 13.78
C ALA A 57 -28.77 18.55 12.79
N VAL A 58 -28.62 19.87 12.88
CA VAL A 58 -27.67 20.63 12.05
C VAL A 58 -26.24 20.20 12.35
N ILE A 59 -25.86 20.16 13.63
CA ILE A 59 -24.51 19.75 14.06
C ILE A 59 -24.23 18.30 13.62
N GLU A 60 -25.21 17.41 13.70
CA GLU A 60 -25.05 16.02 13.26
C GLU A 60 -24.87 15.92 11.74
N ALA A 61 -25.62 16.70 10.97
CA ALA A 61 -25.46 16.77 9.51
C ALA A 61 -24.08 17.32 9.12
N GLU A 62 -23.63 18.40 9.77
CA GLU A 62 -22.30 18.97 9.55
C GLU A 62 -21.19 17.99 9.93
N LYS A 63 -21.31 17.31 11.07
CA LYS A 63 -20.37 16.27 11.49
C LYS A 63 -20.29 15.15 10.46
N LYS A 64 -21.41 14.66 9.97
CA LYS A 64 -21.44 13.61 8.92
C LYS A 64 -20.76 14.10 7.64
N ALA A 65 -21.05 15.33 7.19
CA ALA A 65 -20.41 15.91 6.02
C ALA A 65 -18.88 16.02 6.18
N GLN A 66 -18.40 16.44 7.36
CA GLN A 66 -16.97 16.52 7.66
C GLN A 66 -16.31 15.14 7.68
N VAL A 67 -16.93 14.15 8.32
CA VAL A 67 -16.42 12.77 8.33
C VAL A 67 -16.34 12.21 6.91
N SER A 68 -17.40 12.36 6.11
CA SER A 68 -17.38 11.94 4.71
C SER A 68 -16.31 12.65 3.89
N LYS A 69 -16.05 13.93 4.13
CA LYS A 69 -14.95 14.66 3.48
C LYS A 69 -13.59 14.04 3.81
N ILE A 70 -13.32 13.77 5.08
CA ILE A 70 -12.07 13.14 5.53
C ILE A 70 -11.91 11.75 4.93
N GLU A 71 -12.97 10.93 4.94
CA GLU A 71 -12.95 9.60 4.33
C GLU A 71 -12.67 9.66 2.82
N TRP A 72 -13.24 10.65 2.12
CA TRP A 72 -12.97 10.87 0.70
C TRP A 72 -11.54 11.33 0.45
N GLU A 73 -11.02 12.28 1.23
CA GLU A 73 -9.63 12.73 1.14
C GLU A 73 -8.65 11.57 1.39
N GLN A 74 -8.93 10.71 2.38
CA GLN A 74 -8.15 9.51 2.65
C GLN A 74 -8.16 8.57 1.44
N LYS A 75 -9.33 8.31 0.84
CA LYS A 75 -9.46 7.45 -0.35
C LYS A 75 -8.72 8.03 -1.55
N ILE A 76 -8.79 9.33 -1.77
CA ILE A 76 -8.05 10.01 -2.86
C ILE A 76 -6.55 9.83 -2.63
N THR A 77 -6.07 10.14 -1.43
CA THR A 77 -4.65 10.01 -1.09
C THR A 77 -4.15 8.57 -1.24
N GLU A 78 -4.97 7.58 -0.83
CA GLU A 78 -4.65 6.16 -1.01
C GLU A 78 -4.55 5.79 -2.50
N LYS A 79 -5.50 6.24 -3.31
CA LYS A 79 -5.51 5.98 -4.76
C LYS A 79 -4.36 6.66 -5.49
N GLU A 80 -4.03 7.89 -5.13
CA GLU A 80 -2.87 8.60 -5.67
C GLU A 80 -1.57 7.92 -5.28
N SER A 81 -1.47 7.44 -4.04
CA SER A 81 -0.31 6.66 -3.57
C SER A 81 -0.18 5.34 -4.33
N GLN A 82 -1.28 4.61 -4.52
CA GLN A 82 -1.32 3.38 -5.34
C GLN A 82 -0.85 3.67 -6.77
N LYS A 83 -1.37 4.73 -7.41
CA LYS A 83 -0.94 5.13 -8.75
C LYS A 83 0.56 5.43 -8.80
N LYS A 84 1.09 6.14 -7.81
CA LYS A 84 2.52 6.47 -7.74
C LYS A 84 3.39 5.23 -7.56
N ILE A 85 2.96 4.28 -6.73
CA ILE A 85 3.66 3.00 -6.55
C ILE A 85 3.70 2.23 -7.87
N SER A 86 2.56 2.09 -8.56
CA SER A 86 2.52 1.42 -9.86
C SER A 86 3.42 2.09 -10.90
N GLN A 87 3.44 3.43 -10.96
CA GLN A 87 4.35 4.15 -11.85
C GLN A 87 5.83 3.85 -11.54
N ILE A 88 6.21 3.83 -10.26
CA ILE A 88 7.57 3.48 -9.84
C ILE A 88 7.90 2.03 -10.20
N GLU A 89 6.95 1.11 -10.03
CA GLU A 89 7.12 -0.30 -10.40
C GLU A 89 7.32 -0.48 -11.90
N ASP A 90 6.51 0.19 -12.72
CA ASP A 90 6.62 0.19 -14.18
C ASP A 90 7.99 0.75 -14.62
N ASP A 91 8.39 1.90 -14.08
CA ASP A 91 9.68 2.54 -14.38
C ASP A 91 10.85 1.63 -13.97
N THR A 92 10.74 0.99 -12.80
CA THR A 92 11.74 0.05 -12.29
C THR A 92 11.82 -1.19 -13.19
N HIS A 93 10.69 -1.71 -13.65
CA HIS A 93 10.62 -2.86 -14.54
C HIS A 93 11.29 -2.54 -15.89
N VAL A 94 10.94 -1.40 -16.50
CA VAL A 94 11.55 -0.93 -17.75
C VAL A 94 13.06 -0.74 -17.58
N ALA A 95 13.50 -0.09 -16.51
CA ALA A 95 14.92 0.11 -16.24
C ALA A 95 15.67 -1.22 -16.08
N LYS A 96 15.07 -2.20 -15.40
CA LYS A 96 15.64 -3.54 -15.18
C LYS A 96 15.75 -4.34 -16.48
N GLU A 97 14.68 -4.35 -17.28
CA GLU A 97 14.65 -5.02 -18.59
C GLU A 97 15.71 -4.42 -19.52
N LYS A 98 15.80 -3.09 -19.56
CA LYS A 98 16.80 -2.38 -20.37
C LYS A 98 18.22 -2.70 -19.91
N ALA A 99 18.50 -2.65 -18.61
CA ALA A 99 19.82 -2.99 -18.09
C ALA A 99 20.22 -4.44 -18.42
N LYS A 100 19.26 -5.37 -18.40
CA LYS A 100 19.50 -6.76 -18.79
C LYS A 100 19.81 -6.89 -20.28
N ALA A 101 19.02 -6.24 -21.13
CA ALA A 101 19.24 -6.23 -22.58
C ALA A 101 20.60 -5.59 -22.95
N ASP A 102 20.96 -4.47 -22.31
CA ASP A 102 22.23 -3.78 -22.51
C ASP A 102 23.42 -4.67 -22.07
N ALA A 103 23.28 -5.39 -20.95
CA ALA A 103 24.30 -6.33 -20.48
C ALA A 103 24.46 -7.53 -21.42
N GLU A 104 23.36 -8.08 -21.94
CA GLU A 104 23.38 -9.16 -22.93
C GLU A 104 24.02 -8.68 -24.24
N PHE A 105 23.67 -7.48 -24.72
CA PHE A 105 24.28 -6.88 -25.89
C PHE A 105 25.79 -6.69 -25.72
N TYR A 106 26.23 -6.13 -24.59
CA TYR A 106 27.64 -5.94 -24.31
C TYR A 106 28.42 -7.26 -24.23
N LYS A 107 27.82 -8.29 -23.61
CA LYS A 107 28.41 -9.63 -23.54
C LYS A 107 28.60 -10.21 -24.94
N VAL A 108 27.57 -10.20 -25.77
CA VAL A 108 27.62 -10.71 -27.14
C VAL A 108 28.63 -9.94 -27.98
N GLN A 109 28.67 -8.61 -27.86
CA GLN A 109 29.64 -7.77 -28.56
C GLN A 109 31.08 -8.15 -28.19
N LYS A 110 31.36 -8.33 -26.89
CA LYS A 110 32.70 -8.74 -26.42
C LYS A 110 33.06 -10.15 -26.85
N GLU A 111 32.09 -11.07 -26.89
CA GLU A 111 32.29 -12.42 -27.43
C GLU A 111 32.61 -12.39 -28.92
N ILE A 112 31.92 -11.57 -29.72
CA ILE A 112 32.21 -11.38 -31.15
C ILE A 112 33.63 -10.80 -31.34
N GLU A 113 33.98 -9.75 -30.59
CA GLU A 113 35.33 -9.16 -30.62
C GLU A 113 36.42 -10.19 -30.26
N ALA A 114 36.18 -11.00 -29.23
CA ALA A 114 37.10 -12.05 -28.81
C ALA A 114 37.21 -13.15 -29.88
N ASN A 115 36.09 -13.60 -30.45
CA ASN A 115 36.08 -14.62 -31.49
C ASN A 115 36.73 -14.13 -32.79
N SER A 116 36.54 -12.87 -33.15
CA SER A 116 37.24 -12.24 -34.27
C SER A 116 38.75 -12.24 -34.07
N LYS A 117 39.24 -12.03 -32.84
CA LYS A 117 40.68 -12.11 -32.54
C LYS A 117 41.19 -13.56 -32.52
N LYS A 118 40.38 -14.51 -32.06
CA LYS A 118 40.71 -15.95 -32.08
C LYS A 118 40.75 -16.55 -33.49
N LEU A 119 40.08 -15.94 -34.47
CA LEU A 119 40.08 -16.37 -35.88
C LEU A 119 41.42 -16.12 -36.61
N SER A 120 42.52 -15.82 -35.90
CA SER A 120 43.85 -15.79 -36.49
C SER A 120 44.33 -17.21 -36.85
N LYS A 121 45.03 -17.34 -37.98
CA LYS A 121 45.54 -18.64 -38.47
C LYS A 121 46.44 -19.31 -37.42
N GLU A 122 47.30 -18.52 -36.78
CA GLU A 122 48.26 -18.97 -35.76
C GLU A 122 47.55 -19.55 -34.52
N PHE A 123 46.46 -18.94 -34.06
CA PHE A 123 45.71 -19.43 -32.90
C PHE A 123 44.94 -20.72 -33.22
N LEU A 124 44.36 -20.81 -34.42
CA LEU A 124 43.67 -22.02 -34.86
C LEU A 124 44.63 -23.21 -35.02
N GLU A 125 45.85 -22.97 -35.52
CA GLU A 125 46.90 -23.99 -35.59
C GLU A 125 47.34 -24.46 -34.20
N LEU A 126 47.62 -23.53 -33.28
CA LEU A 126 47.94 -23.86 -31.89
C LEU A 126 46.83 -24.68 -31.24
N ALA A 127 45.57 -24.24 -31.39
CA ALA A 127 44.40 -24.93 -30.84
C ALA A 127 44.22 -26.32 -31.47
N LYS A 128 44.42 -26.47 -32.79
CA LYS A 128 44.42 -27.76 -33.49
C LYS A 128 45.46 -28.70 -32.90
N TYR A 129 46.71 -28.25 -32.74
CA TYR A 129 47.78 -29.08 -32.18
C TYR A 129 47.51 -29.46 -30.72
N GLN A 130 47.00 -28.54 -29.91
CA GLN A 130 46.64 -28.82 -28.51
C GLN A 130 45.49 -29.84 -28.40
N ALA A 131 44.47 -29.71 -29.24
CA ALA A 131 43.35 -30.65 -29.29
C ALA A 131 43.81 -32.05 -29.76
N ILE A 132 44.70 -32.11 -30.75
CA ILE A 132 45.33 -33.37 -31.18
C ILE A 132 46.09 -33.98 -30.00
N ALA A 133 46.98 -33.23 -29.34
CA ALA A 133 47.78 -33.73 -28.22
C ALA A 133 46.94 -34.25 -27.03
N GLN A 134 45.82 -33.61 -26.72
CA GLN A 134 44.94 -34.01 -25.61
C GLN A 134 44.07 -35.23 -25.95
N ASN A 135 43.63 -35.34 -27.21
CA ASN A 135 42.70 -36.38 -27.64
C ASN A 135 43.41 -37.59 -28.28
N THR A 136 44.73 -37.51 -28.52
CA THR A 136 45.53 -38.64 -28.96
C THR A 136 45.62 -39.71 -27.87
N LYS A 137 44.73 -40.70 -27.96
CA LYS A 137 45.05 -42.05 -27.51
C LYS A 137 46.04 -42.61 -28.51
N ILE A 138 47.27 -42.86 -28.08
CA ILE A 138 48.32 -43.40 -28.95
C ILE A 138 47.95 -44.86 -29.24
N TYR A 139 47.40 -45.10 -30.42
CA TYR A 139 47.11 -46.44 -30.93
C TYR A 139 48.31 -46.95 -31.73
N PHE A 140 48.91 -48.08 -31.32
CA PHE A 140 50.01 -48.73 -32.03
C PHE A 140 49.47 -49.90 -32.87
N GLY A 141 49.76 -49.93 -34.17
CA GLY A 141 49.34 -50.99 -35.10
C GLY A 141 49.60 -50.63 -36.56
N ASP A 142 49.54 -51.61 -37.47
CA ASP A 142 50.01 -51.45 -38.87
C ASP A 142 49.15 -50.51 -39.74
N ASN A 143 47.88 -50.28 -39.38
CA ASN A 143 46.94 -49.40 -40.09
C ASN A 143 46.34 -48.31 -39.17
N ILE A 144 46.99 -47.14 -39.14
CA ILE A 144 46.48 -45.94 -38.45
C ILE A 144 45.82 -45.00 -39.48
N PRO A 145 44.57 -44.55 -39.28
CA PRO A 145 43.93 -43.56 -40.16
C PRO A 145 44.69 -42.22 -40.17
N SER A 146 45.08 -41.74 -41.36
CA SER A 146 45.90 -40.53 -41.55
C SER A 146 45.18 -39.19 -41.41
N MET A 147 43.91 -39.18 -40.96
CA MET A 147 43.06 -37.98 -41.00
C MET A 147 43.56 -36.78 -40.18
N PHE A 148 44.49 -36.98 -39.23
CA PHE A 148 44.95 -35.94 -38.31
C PHE A 148 46.41 -35.51 -38.49
N MET A 149 47.16 -36.15 -39.39
CA MET A 149 48.56 -35.80 -39.67
C MET A 149 48.62 -34.86 -40.88
N ASP A 150 49.56 -33.91 -40.85
CA ASP A 150 49.70 -32.93 -41.91
C ASP A 150 49.96 -33.65 -43.26
N PRO A 151 49.36 -33.21 -44.38
CA PRO A 151 49.50 -33.90 -45.67
C PRO A 151 50.98 -34.08 -46.09
N LEU A 152 51.84 -33.14 -45.72
CA LEU A 152 53.29 -33.19 -45.94
C LEU A 152 53.99 -34.31 -45.15
N ILE A 153 53.61 -34.54 -43.90
CA ILE A 153 54.15 -35.61 -43.04
C ILE A 153 53.62 -36.96 -43.51
N THR A 154 52.37 -36.99 -43.96
CA THR A 154 51.72 -38.21 -44.45
C THR A 154 52.30 -38.67 -45.79
N ALA A 155 52.56 -37.73 -46.70
CA ALA A 155 53.24 -37.98 -47.97
C ALA A 155 54.69 -38.46 -47.76
N ALA A 156 55.41 -37.90 -46.78
CA ALA A 156 56.74 -38.37 -46.42
C ALA A 156 56.73 -39.78 -45.80
N ALA A 157 55.73 -40.10 -44.96
CA ALA A 157 55.62 -41.41 -44.32
C ALA A 157 55.19 -42.52 -45.31
N SER A 158 54.33 -42.22 -46.28
CA SER A 158 53.98 -43.16 -47.37
C SER A 158 55.15 -43.38 -48.32
N ALA A 159 55.91 -42.34 -48.66
CA ALA A 159 57.10 -42.46 -49.49
C ALA A 159 58.19 -43.34 -48.85
N VAL A 160 58.40 -43.24 -47.53
CA VAL A 160 59.36 -44.09 -46.80
C VAL A 160 58.90 -45.55 -46.69
N ARG A 161 57.57 -45.81 -46.71
CA ARG A 161 57.03 -47.18 -46.79
C ARG A 161 57.27 -47.79 -48.17
N GLU A 162 56.98 -47.06 -49.25
CA GLU A 162 57.24 -47.50 -50.63
C GLU A 162 58.74 -47.77 -50.88
N GLU A 163 59.64 -46.95 -50.32
CA GLU A 163 61.09 -47.15 -50.45
C GLU A 163 61.62 -48.38 -49.66
N LYS A 164 60.97 -48.73 -48.54
CA LYS A 164 61.32 -49.93 -47.74
C LYS A 164 60.80 -51.23 -48.35
N ASP A 165 59.63 -51.19 -48.98
CA ASP A 165 59.06 -52.35 -49.66
C ASP A 165 59.81 -52.67 -50.97
N GLN A 166 60.35 -51.66 -51.66
CA GLN A 166 61.23 -51.86 -52.83
C GLN A 166 62.63 -52.42 -52.49
N LYS A 167 63.12 -52.26 -51.25
CA LYS A 167 64.40 -52.84 -50.78
C LYS A 167 64.26 -54.24 -50.17
N LYS A 168 63.05 -54.78 -50.08
CA LYS A 168 62.76 -56.12 -49.54
C LYS A 168 62.29 -57.14 -50.59
N ALA A 169 62.31 -56.77 -51.87
CA ALA A 169 62.09 -57.66 -53.01
C ALA A 169 63.43 -58.08 -53.64
#